data_AF-A0A5D6Y5K3-F1
#
_entry.id   AF-A0A5D6Y5K3-F1
#
_cell.length_a   1.000
_cell.length_b   1.000
_cell.length_c   1.000
_cell.angle_alpha   90.00
_cell.angle_beta   90.00
_cell.angle_gamma   90.00
#
_symmetry.space_group_name_H-M   'P 1'
#
loop_
_entity.id
_entity.type
_entity.pdbx_description
1 polymer ?
#
loop_
_entity_poly.entity_id
_entity_poly.type
_entity_poly.pdbx_seq_one_letter_code
_entity_poly.pdbx_strand_id
1 'polypeptide(L)'
;MKIAATIAFLAAAATLTAVPLAFAQQVGTNQAEVHPSYPSKTCTKSGGCVTQPTKVVVDANWRWTHKVGSSTNCFTGNKWDAALCPDPATCAENCAVEGADYKGTYGVTASGSDLSLGLVTRGPYSTNIGSRLYMLENDTQYKMFKLLNQEFTFDVDVSQLPCGTNGALYFVQMDADGGKSKYPGN
;
A
#
# COMPACT_ATOMS: atom_id res chain seq x y z
N MET A 1 47.14 -37.49 -52.96
CA MET A 1 47.49 -36.79 -51.70
C MET A 1 46.22 -36.10 -51.19
N LYS A 2 45.47 -36.75 -50.29
CA LYS A 2 44.20 -36.24 -49.76
C LYS A 2 44.46 -35.67 -48.37
N ILE A 3 44.21 -34.38 -48.20
CA ILE A 3 44.31 -33.67 -46.91
C ILE A 3 42.94 -33.77 -46.23
N ALA A 4 42.89 -34.39 -45.05
CA ALA A 4 41.69 -34.44 -44.22
C ALA A 4 41.71 -33.25 -43.24
N ALA A 5 40.66 -32.43 -43.26
CA ALA A 5 40.46 -31.34 -42.31
C ALA A 5 39.67 -31.86 -41.10
N THR A 6 40.25 -31.75 -39.91
CA THR A 6 39.61 -32.08 -38.63
C THR A 6 38.89 -30.84 -38.11
N ILE A 7 37.56 -30.89 -38.04
CA ILE A 7 36.73 -29.81 -37.46
C ILE A 7 36.63 -30.05 -35.96
N ALA A 8 37.22 -29.17 -35.16
CA ALA A 8 37.07 -29.14 -33.71
C ALA A 8 35.79 -28.38 -33.34
N PHE A 9 34.82 -29.07 -32.71
CA PHE A 9 33.64 -28.43 -32.13
C PHE A 9 34.00 -27.83 -30.77
N LEU A 10 33.99 -26.49 -30.66
CA LEU A 10 33.96 -25.82 -29.35
C LEU A 10 32.53 -25.89 -28.79
N ALA A 11 32.36 -26.63 -27.70
CA ALA A 11 31.13 -26.58 -26.90
C ALA A 11 31.16 -25.31 -26.02
N ALA A 12 30.31 -24.33 -26.33
CA ALA A 12 30.09 -23.17 -25.48
C ALA A 12 29.20 -23.58 -24.30
N ALA A 13 29.78 -23.68 -23.09
CA ALA A 13 29.02 -23.87 -21.86
C ALA A 13 28.34 -22.54 -21.48
N ALA A 14 27.03 -22.45 -21.69
CA ALA A 14 26.22 -21.35 -21.20
C ALA A 14 26.01 -21.52 -19.68
N THR A 15 26.76 -20.77 -18.87
CA THR A 15 26.51 -20.64 -17.43
C THR A 15 25.22 -19.83 -17.22
N LEU A 16 24.13 -20.54 -16.90
CA LEU A 16 22.87 -19.94 -16.47
C LEU A 16 23.07 -19.36 -15.05
N THR A 17 23.37 -18.07 -14.95
CA THR A 17 23.35 -17.37 -13.67
C THR A 17 21.91 -17.32 -13.17
N ALA A 18 21.60 -18.09 -12.13
CA ALA A 18 20.33 -17.98 -11.42
C ALA A 18 20.24 -16.57 -10.83
N VAL A 19 19.40 -15.72 -11.42
CA VAL A 19 19.02 -14.45 -10.80
C VAL A 19 18.18 -14.82 -9.57
N PRO A 20 18.58 -14.44 -8.35
CA PRO A 20 17.71 -14.63 -7.20
C PRO A 20 16.41 -13.87 -7.47
N LEU A 21 15.31 -14.59 -7.55
CA LEU A 21 13.98 -14.00 -7.55
C LEU A 21 13.85 -13.25 -6.21
N ALA A 22 13.88 -11.93 -6.26
CA ALA A 22 13.53 -11.12 -5.10
C ALA A 22 12.02 -11.19 -4.96
N PHE A 23 11.55 -11.80 -3.87
CA PHE A 23 10.13 -11.98 -3.60
C PHE A 23 9.59 -10.79 -2.80
N ALA A 24 8.44 -10.27 -3.24
CA ALA A 24 7.81 -9.06 -2.71
C ALA A 24 7.05 -9.27 -1.38
N GLN A 25 6.71 -8.21 -0.66
CA GLN A 25 5.62 -8.24 0.32
C GLN A 25 4.38 -8.74 -0.40
N GLN A 26 3.88 -9.91 0.01
CA GLN A 26 2.83 -10.57 -0.76
C GLN A 26 1.48 -9.86 -0.59
N VAL A 27 0.60 -10.02 -1.57
CA VAL A 27 -0.77 -9.48 -1.55
C VAL A 27 -1.72 -10.56 -1.05
N GLY A 28 -2.49 -10.23 -0.02
CA GLY A 28 -3.54 -11.12 0.50
C GLY A 28 -4.72 -11.21 -0.46
N THR A 29 -5.50 -12.29 -0.35
CA THR A 29 -6.64 -12.54 -1.26
C THR A 29 -7.92 -12.94 -0.52
N ASN A 30 -7.93 -12.95 0.81
CA ASN A 30 -9.11 -13.32 1.59
C ASN A 30 -10.11 -12.18 1.71
N GLN A 31 -9.65 -10.92 1.64
CA GLN A 31 -10.49 -9.73 1.65
C GLN A 31 -10.19 -8.91 0.40
N ALA A 32 -11.21 -8.61 -0.39
CA ALA A 32 -11.03 -7.75 -1.55
C ALA A 32 -10.63 -6.33 -1.10
N GLU A 33 -9.62 -5.77 -1.77
CA GLU A 33 -9.28 -4.36 -1.62
C GLU A 33 -10.18 -3.51 -2.51
N VAL A 34 -11.03 -2.70 -1.90
CA VAL A 34 -11.93 -1.78 -2.59
C VAL A 34 -11.73 -0.38 -2.03
N HIS A 35 -10.92 0.43 -2.71
CA HIS A 35 -10.61 1.80 -2.30
C HIS A 35 -11.87 2.69 -2.25
N PRO A 36 -12.19 3.33 -1.10
CA PRO A 36 -13.29 4.28 -1.03
C PRO A 36 -13.08 5.46 -1.98
N SER A 37 -14.12 5.77 -2.77
CA SER A 37 -14.12 6.96 -3.63
C SER A 37 -14.08 8.22 -2.78
N TYR A 38 -13.16 9.13 -3.10
CA TYR A 38 -13.01 10.42 -2.42
C TYR A 38 -12.54 11.47 -3.44
N PRO A 39 -13.47 12.00 -4.27
CA PRO A 39 -13.11 12.90 -5.35
C PRO A 39 -12.57 14.24 -4.84
N SER A 40 -11.39 14.61 -5.32
CA SER A 40 -10.75 15.90 -5.07
C SER A 40 -11.05 16.89 -6.20
N LYS A 41 -10.57 18.13 -6.08
CA LYS A 41 -10.74 19.16 -7.12
C LYS A 41 -9.40 19.80 -7.46
N THR A 42 -9.18 20.07 -8.74
CA THR A 42 -8.05 20.87 -9.23
C THR A 42 -8.61 22.14 -9.85
N CYS A 43 -8.11 23.30 -9.40
CA CYS A 43 -8.65 24.60 -9.79
C CYS A 43 -7.65 25.41 -10.60
N THR A 44 -8.16 26.25 -11.52
CA THR A 44 -7.37 27.24 -12.26
C THR A 44 -8.01 28.61 -12.13
N LYS A 45 -7.21 29.68 -12.29
CA LYS A 45 -7.70 31.06 -12.16
C LYS A 45 -8.83 31.39 -13.14
N SER A 46 -8.78 30.87 -14.36
CA SER A 46 -9.74 31.18 -15.43
C SER A 46 -10.82 30.11 -15.63
N GLY A 47 -10.58 28.87 -15.20
CA GLY A 47 -11.44 27.72 -15.52
C GLY A 47 -12.24 27.15 -14.35
N GLY A 48 -12.15 27.75 -13.16
CA GLY A 48 -12.78 27.19 -11.96
C GLY A 48 -12.15 25.86 -11.56
N CYS A 49 -12.93 25.00 -10.90
CA CYS A 49 -12.47 23.73 -10.33
C CYS A 49 -13.04 22.52 -11.08
N VAL A 50 -12.16 21.56 -11.42
CA VAL A 50 -12.51 20.30 -12.06
C VAL A 50 -12.35 19.14 -11.08
N THR A 51 -13.41 18.35 -10.91
CA THR A 51 -13.40 17.14 -10.07
C THR A 51 -12.45 16.09 -10.63
N GLN A 52 -11.61 15.54 -9.75
CA GLN A 52 -10.69 14.44 -10.03
C GLN A 52 -11.25 13.16 -9.38
N PRO A 53 -11.21 12.00 -10.06
CA PRO A 53 -11.78 10.75 -9.55
C PRO A 53 -10.85 10.05 -8.54
N THR A 54 -10.34 10.80 -7.57
CA THR A 54 -9.41 10.28 -6.56
C THR A 54 -10.10 9.33 -5.58
N LYS A 55 -9.30 8.49 -4.93
CA LYS A 55 -9.74 7.52 -3.90
C LYS A 55 -8.86 7.66 -2.66
N VAL A 56 -9.14 6.88 -1.62
CA VAL A 56 -8.24 6.74 -0.47
C VAL A 56 -7.87 5.28 -0.21
N VAL A 57 -6.69 5.07 0.38
CA VAL A 57 -6.20 3.76 0.78
C VAL A 57 -5.67 3.80 2.20
N VAL A 58 -5.99 2.77 3.01
CA VAL A 58 -5.45 2.65 4.36
C VAL A 58 -4.00 2.17 4.31
N ASP A 59 -3.18 2.76 5.19
CA ASP A 59 -1.78 2.40 5.39
C ASP A 59 -1.59 0.91 5.74
N ALA A 60 -0.50 0.33 5.25
CA ALA A 60 -0.22 -1.09 5.37
C ALA A 60 -0.12 -1.58 6.83
N ASN A 61 0.30 -0.74 7.79
CA ASN A 61 0.43 -1.16 9.19
C ASN A 61 -0.91 -1.50 9.86
N TRP A 62 -2.03 -0.97 9.35
CA TRP A 62 -3.36 -1.29 9.87
C TRP A 62 -3.93 -2.58 9.29
N ARG A 63 -3.36 -3.06 8.20
CA ARG A 63 -3.87 -4.22 7.48
C ARG A 63 -3.49 -5.50 8.19
N TRP A 64 -4.35 -6.50 8.03
CA TRP A 64 -4.05 -7.84 8.49
C TRP A 64 -2.85 -8.39 7.72
N THR A 65 -1.84 -8.88 8.46
CA THR A 65 -0.64 -9.50 7.90
C THR A 65 -0.60 -10.97 8.31
N HIS A 66 -0.72 -11.87 7.35
CA HIS A 66 -0.86 -13.31 7.56
C HIS A 66 -0.01 -14.12 6.59
N LYS A 67 0.19 -15.40 6.89
CA LYS A 67 0.91 -16.31 6.02
C LYS A 67 0.19 -16.46 4.67
N VAL A 68 0.94 -16.43 3.58
CA VAL A 68 0.41 -16.70 2.22
C VAL A 68 -0.31 -18.05 2.19
N GLY A 69 -1.51 -18.07 1.60
CA GLY A 69 -2.33 -19.28 1.46
C GLY A 69 -2.89 -19.85 2.77
N SER A 70 -2.84 -19.10 3.88
CA SER A 70 -3.36 -19.49 5.19
C SER A 70 -3.95 -18.29 5.92
N SER A 71 -4.73 -18.53 6.97
CA SER A 71 -5.21 -17.51 7.92
C SER A 71 -4.33 -17.39 9.18
N THR A 72 -3.19 -18.07 9.23
CA THR A 72 -2.23 -17.94 10.34
C THR A 72 -1.57 -16.56 10.30
N ASN A 73 -1.72 -15.79 11.38
CA ASN A 73 -1.14 -14.45 11.48
C ASN A 73 0.39 -14.49 11.45
N CYS A 74 1.01 -13.59 10.67
CA CYS A 74 2.43 -13.31 10.79
C CYS A 74 2.69 -12.25 11.87
N PHE A 75 1.72 -11.36 12.10
CA PHE A 75 1.77 -10.34 13.13
C PHE A 75 0.49 -10.34 13.95
N THR A 76 0.60 -10.34 15.28
CA THR A 76 -0.56 -10.29 16.20
C THR A 76 -0.26 -9.37 17.38
N GLY A 77 -1.15 -8.40 17.62
CA GLY A 77 -0.98 -7.42 18.68
C GLY A 77 0.23 -6.53 18.43
N ASN A 78 1.37 -6.91 19.03
CA ASN A 78 2.64 -6.20 18.90
C ASN A 78 3.83 -7.14 18.64
N LYS A 79 3.57 -8.37 18.18
CA LYS A 79 4.62 -9.39 17.95
C LYS A 79 4.49 -10.03 16.58
N TRP A 80 5.65 -10.27 15.97
CA TRP A 80 5.79 -11.14 14.81
C TRP A 80 5.89 -12.61 15.25
N ASP A 81 5.34 -13.52 14.45
CA ASP A 81 5.57 -14.95 14.59
C ASP A 81 7.00 -15.29 14.13
N ALA A 82 7.87 -15.69 15.05
CA ALA A 82 9.28 -15.92 14.78
C ALA A 82 9.54 -17.13 13.87
N ALA A 83 8.59 -18.07 13.75
CA ALA A 83 8.74 -19.20 12.83
C ALA A 83 8.41 -18.78 11.39
N LEU A 84 7.50 -17.83 11.21
CA LEU A 84 7.15 -17.27 9.89
C LEU A 84 8.08 -16.11 9.48
N CYS A 85 8.56 -15.35 10.45
CA CYS A 85 9.35 -14.14 10.28
C CYS A 85 10.65 -14.18 11.11
N PRO A 86 11.58 -15.13 10.82
CA PRO A 86 12.88 -15.18 11.51
C PRO A 86 13.80 -14.02 11.10
N ASP A 87 13.61 -13.48 9.90
CA ASP A 87 14.28 -12.29 9.37
C ASP A 87 13.33 -11.53 8.42
N PRO A 88 13.63 -10.26 8.09
CA PRO A 88 12.74 -9.44 7.26
C PRO A 88 12.48 -9.98 5.85
N ALA A 89 13.47 -10.61 5.21
CA ALA A 89 13.33 -11.09 3.84
C ALA A 89 12.41 -12.31 3.78
N THR A 90 12.65 -13.29 4.66
CA THR A 90 11.77 -14.45 4.81
C THR A 90 10.36 -14.06 5.27
N CYS A 91 10.23 -13.03 6.11
CA CYS A 91 8.93 -12.52 6.52
C CYS A 91 8.13 -11.95 5.34
N ALA A 92 8.74 -11.10 4.51
CA ALA A 92 8.10 -10.52 3.34
C ALA A 92 7.66 -11.60 2.33
N GLU A 93 8.46 -12.67 2.19
CA GLU A 93 8.14 -13.83 1.34
C GLU A 93 6.97 -14.65 1.89
N ASN A 94 6.99 -14.96 3.18
CA ASN A 94 6.01 -15.84 3.81
C ASN A 94 4.65 -15.18 4.07
N CYS A 95 4.63 -13.85 4.15
CA CYS A 95 3.49 -13.10 4.67
C CYS A 95 2.90 -12.18 3.61
N ALA A 96 1.58 -12.07 3.64
CA ALA A 96 0.78 -11.23 2.78
C ALA A 96 0.08 -10.13 3.59
N VAL A 97 -0.05 -8.95 2.98
CA VAL A 97 -0.85 -7.84 3.49
C VAL A 97 -2.20 -7.85 2.79
N GLU A 98 -3.26 -7.90 3.58
CA GLU A 98 -4.62 -8.19 3.11
C GLU A 98 -5.41 -6.93 2.72
N GLY A 99 -6.48 -7.11 1.95
CA GLY A 99 -7.47 -6.05 1.70
C GLY A 99 -8.16 -5.55 2.98
N ALA A 100 -8.89 -4.44 2.87
CA ALA A 100 -9.47 -3.75 4.02
C ALA A 100 -11.00 -3.65 3.99
N ASP A 101 -11.65 -4.00 5.10
CA ASP A 101 -13.01 -3.54 5.41
C ASP A 101 -12.95 -2.14 6.04
N TYR A 102 -12.93 -1.13 5.18
CA TYR A 102 -12.82 0.28 5.56
C TYR A 102 -13.84 0.71 6.62
N LYS A 103 -15.12 0.36 6.43
CA LYS A 103 -16.20 0.84 7.29
C LYS A 103 -16.32 0.01 8.57
N GLY A 104 -16.42 -1.31 8.45
CA GLY A 104 -16.71 -2.17 9.60
C GLY A 104 -15.52 -2.38 10.53
N THR A 105 -14.31 -2.44 9.96
CA THR A 105 -13.09 -2.67 10.74
C THR A 105 -12.38 -1.37 11.12
N TYR A 106 -12.25 -0.43 10.18
CA TYR A 106 -11.44 0.78 10.38
C TYR A 106 -12.24 2.05 10.68
N GLY A 107 -13.57 2.01 10.58
CA GLY A 107 -14.41 3.19 10.82
C GLY A 107 -14.19 4.31 9.81
N VAL A 108 -13.69 3.98 8.63
CA VAL A 108 -13.47 4.90 7.50
C VAL A 108 -14.71 4.88 6.62
N THR A 109 -15.30 6.05 6.41
CA THR A 109 -16.40 6.23 5.46
C THR A 109 -16.13 7.42 4.56
N ALA A 110 -16.41 7.27 3.27
CA ALA A 110 -16.36 8.35 2.29
C ALA A 110 -17.71 8.51 1.59
N SER A 111 -18.13 9.75 1.39
CA SER A 111 -19.38 10.10 0.70
C SER A 111 -19.21 11.43 -0.02
N GLY A 112 -19.23 11.43 -1.35
CA GLY A 112 -18.93 12.64 -2.11
C GLY A 112 -17.53 13.16 -1.76
N SER A 113 -17.44 14.44 -1.40
CA SER A 113 -16.19 15.10 -0.96
C SER A 113 -15.91 14.99 0.54
N ASP A 114 -16.66 14.17 1.28
CA ASP A 114 -16.49 13.99 2.72
C ASP A 114 -15.78 12.68 3.03
N LEU A 115 -14.79 12.74 3.93
CA LEU A 115 -14.08 11.59 4.48
C LEU A 115 -14.12 11.67 6.00
N SER A 116 -14.70 10.66 6.64
CA SER A 116 -14.79 10.55 8.09
C SER A 116 -13.94 9.39 8.59
N LEU A 117 -13.13 9.67 9.62
CA LEU A 117 -12.22 8.70 10.24
C LEU A 117 -12.61 8.49 11.71
N GLY A 118 -13.13 7.30 12.02
CA GLY A 118 -13.41 6.92 13.40
C GLY A 118 -12.13 6.71 14.22
N LEU A 119 -12.08 7.28 15.43
CA LEU A 119 -10.93 7.07 16.33
C LEU A 119 -10.90 5.65 16.92
N VAL A 120 -12.06 5.10 17.29
CA VAL A 120 -12.18 3.73 17.82
C VAL A 120 -13.31 3.02 17.08
N THR A 121 -13.02 1.86 16.50
CA THR A 121 -14.00 1.03 15.81
C THR A 121 -14.02 -0.35 16.43
N ARG A 122 -15.16 -0.73 17.01
CA ARG A 122 -15.34 -2.04 17.67
C ARG A 122 -15.97 -3.00 16.67
N GLY A 123 -15.14 -3.86 16.10
CA GLY A 123 -15.58 -4.95 15.23
C GLY A 123 -16.02 -6.18 16.04
N PRO A 124 -16.44 -7.25 15.34
CA PRO A 124 -16.89 -8.48 15.99
C PRO A 124 -15.78 -9.24 16.72
N TYR A 125 -14.52 -9.10 16.27
CA TYR A 125 -13.38 -9.89 16.77
C TYR A 125 -12.19 -9.02 17.22
N SER A 126 -12.24 -7.72 17.01
CA SER A 126 -11.14 -6.80 17.31
C SER A 126 -11.66 -5.38 17.57
N THR A 127 -10.79 -4.55 18.16
CA THR A 127 -11.01 -3.10 18.26
C THR A 127 -9.88 -2.39 17.53
N ASN A 128 -10.22 -1.64 16.48
CA ASN A 128 -9.29 -0.76 15.78
C ASN A 128 -9.17 0.58 16.52
N ILE A 129 -7.96 1.14 16.54
CA ILE A 129 -7.66 2.46 17.11
C ILE A 129 -6.90 3.29 16.07
N GLY A 130 -7.51 4.41 15.67
CA GLY A 130 -6.98 5.34 14.69
C GLY A 130 -6.93 4.76 13.27
N SER A 131 -6.45 5.58 12.34
CA SER A 131 -6.15 5.19 10.97
C SER A 131 -5.16 6.18 10.35
N ARG A 132 -4.45 5.74 9.32
CA ARG A 132 -3.71 6.60 8.40
C ARG A 132 -4.11 6.24 6.98
N LEU A 133 -4.43 7.25 6.17
CA LEU A 133 -4.84 7.05 4.79
C LEU A 133 -4.01 7.91 3.85
N TYR A 134 -3.87 7.44 2.62
CA TYR A 134 -3.25 8.16 1.51
C TYR A 134 -4.27 8.39 0.41
N MET A 135 -4.20 9.54 -0.27
CA MET A 135 -5.00 9.80 -1.45
C MET A 135 -4.39 9.10 -2.66
N LEU A 136 -5.22 8.46 -3.46
CA LEU A 136 -4.86 7.76 -4.68
C LEU A 136 -5.32 8.55 -5.91
N GLU A 137 -4.44 8.64 -6.92
CA GLU A 137 -4.79 9.09 -8.27
C GLU A 137 -5.57 7.98 -9.01
N ASN A 138 -5.14 6.73 -8.83
CA ASN A 138 -5.71 5.53 -9.41
C ASN A 138 -5.42 4.33 -8.50
N ASP A 139 -5.79 3.11 -8.88
CA ASP A 139 -5.69 1.93 -8.01
C ASP A 139 -4.25 1.48 -7.68
N THR A 140 -3.23 2.05 -8.32
CA THR A 140 -1.83 1.65 -8.11
C THR A 140 -0.90 2.80 -7.73
N GLN A 141 -1.37 4.05 -7.77
CA GLN A 141 -0.52 5.23 -7.53
C GLN A 141 -1.16 6.26 -6.60
N TYR A 142 -0.36 6.77 -5.67
CA TYR A 142 -0.70 7.91 -4.85
C TYR A 142 -0.88 9.18 -5.67
N LYS A 143 -1.79 10.05 -5.21
CA LYS A 143 -1.94 11.40 -5.74
C LYS A 143 -0.73 12.23 -5.33
N MET A 144 0.11 12.58 -6.30
CA MET A 144 1.28 13.42 -6.05
C MET A 144 0.92 14.91 -6.18
N PHE A 145 1.26 15.69 -5.15
CA PHE A 145 1.04 17.13 -5.10
C PHE A 145 2.38 17.88 -5.24
N LYS A 146 2.48 18.74 -6.27
CA LYS A 146 3.63 19.65 -6.46
C LYS A 146 3.29 21.02 -5.88
N LEU A 147 3.48 21.19 -4.57
CA LEU A 147 2.92 22.32 -3.83
C LEU A 147 3.66 23.65 -4.00
N LEU A 148 4.90 23.65 -4.51
CA LEU A 148 5.65 24.88 -4.69
C LEU A 148 4.92 25.83 -5.65
N ASN A 149 4.62 27.03 -5.16
CA ASN A 149 3.83 28.05 -5.88
C ASN A 149 2.41 27.56 -6.28
N GLN A 150 1.82 26.70 -5.46
CA GLN A 150 0.42 26.27 -5.56
C GLN A 150 -0.34 26.58 -4.27
N GLU A 151 -1.67 26.48 -4.33
CA GLU A 151 -2.56 26.56 -3.18
C GLU A 151 -3.18 25.19 -2.90
N PHE A 152 -3.30 24.82 -1.63
CA PHE A 152 -4.03 23.65 -1.18
C PHE A 152 -5.02 24.06 -0.09
N THR A 153 -6.29 23.70 -0.26
CA THR A 153 -7.38 24.03 0.65
C THR A 153 -8.24 22.81 0.95
N PHE A 154 -8.79 22.76 2.14
CA PHE A 154 -9.72 21.72 2.58
C PHE A 154 -10.60 22.26 3.72
N ASP A 155 -11.81 21.73 3.81
CA ASP A 155 -12.68 21.92 4.95
C ASP A 155 -12.45 20.80 5.96
N VAL A 156 -12.57 21.11 7.26
CA VAL A 156 -12.37 20.13 8.33
C VAL A 156 -13.33 20.38 9.49
N ASP A 157 -13.92 19.31 9.98
CA ASP A 157 -14.70 19.30 11.22
C ASP A 157 -13.91 18.55 12.31
N VAL A 158 -13.48 19.28 13.34
CA VAL A 158 -12.80 18.73 14.52
C VAL A 158 -13.65 18.87 15.79
N SER A 159 -14.95 19.19 15.66
CA SER A 159 -15.84 19.45 16.79
C SER A 159 -16.00 18.26 17.74
N GLN A 160 -15.85 17.03 17.22
CA GLN A 160 -15.93 15.79 17.99
C GLN A 160 -14.56 15.20 18.36
N LEU A 161 -13.46 15.92 18.09
CA LEU A 161 -12.11 15.45 18.36
C LEU A 161 -11.72 15.78 19.83
N PRO A 162 -11.61 14.78 20.73
CA PRO A 162 -11.37 15.06 22.15
C PRO A 162 -9.91 15.46 22.41
N CYS A 163 -9.66 16.10 23.55
CA CYS A 163 -8.29 16.40 24.01
C CYS A 163 -7.42 15.13 24.06
N GLY A 164 -6.15 15.26 23.66
CA GLY A 164 -5.21 14.14 23.59
C GLY A 164 -5.27 13.34 22.27
N THR A 165 -6.03 13.80 21.28
CA THR A 165 -6.09 13.20 19.95
C THR A 165 -5.65 14.19 18.87
N ASN A 166 -5.39 13.70 17.66
CA ASN A 166 -4.90 14.51 16.55
C ASN A 166 -5.53 14.06 15.23
N GLY A 167 -6.32 14.94 14.61
CA GLY A 167 -6.79 14.81 13.24
C GLY A 167 -5.82 15.56 12.32
N ALA A 168 -5.00 14.81 11.58
CA ALA A 168 -3.90 15.39 10.82
C ALA A 168 -4.09 15.22 9.30
N LEU A 169 -3.90 16.31 8.58
CA LEU A 169 -3.67 16.33 7.13
C LEU A 169 -2.27 16.89 6.88
N TYR A 170 -1.45 16.13 6.15
CA TYR A 170 -0.06 16.50 5.90
C TYR A 170 0.47 15.84 4.61
N PHE A 171 1.63 16.29 4.16
CA PHE A 171 2.32 15.76 2.98
C PHE A 171 3.66 15.14 3.39
N VAL A 172 4.04 14.05 2.72
CA VAL A 172 5.31 13.35 2.88
C VAL A 172 5.90 13.02 1.52
N GLN A 173 7.23 12.89 1.45
CA GLN A 173 7.96 12.58 0.20
C GLN A 173 8.02 11.05 -0.01
N MET A 174 6.85 10.41 -0.13
CA MET A 174 6.73 9.00 -0.53
C MET A 174 6.79 8.88 -2.06
N ASP A 175 7.29 7.75 -2.55
CA ASP A 175 7.22 7.43 -3.98
C ASP A 175 5.76 7.16 -4.39
N ALA A 176 5.39 7.58 -5.60
CA ALA A 176 4.01 7.48 -6.09
C ALA A 176 3.49 6.03 -6.14
N ASP A 177 4.38 5.06 -6.32
CA ASP A 177 4.07 3.63 -6.39
C ASP A 177 4.29 2.90 -5.04
N GLY A 178 4.45 3.65 -3.94
CA GLY A 178 4.76 3.09 -2.63
C GLY A 178 6.15 2.46 -2.52
N GLY A 179 7.03 2.70 -3.50
CA GLY A 179 8.40 2.17 -3.53
C GLY A 179 8.55 0.88 -4.32
N LYS A 180 7.51 0.37 -4.99
CA LYS A 180 7.55 -0.88 -5.78
C LYS A 180 8.67 -0.90 -6.82
N SER A 181 8.91 0.20 -7.52
CA SER A 181 9.99 0.31 -8.50
C SER A 181 11.40 0.31 -7.89
N LYS A 182 11.54 0.71 -6.62
CA LYS A 182 12.83 0.75 -5.92
C LYS A 182 13.13 -0.53 -5.13
N TYR A 183 12.08 -1.17 -4.61
CA TYR A 183 12.17 -2.34 -3.76
C TYR A 183 11.43 -3.50 -4.42
N PRO A 184 12.14 -4.42 -5.10
CA PRO A 184 11.52 -5.64 -5.64
C PRO A 184 10.81 -6.48 -4.56
N GLY A 185 11.16 -6.24 -3.30
CA GLY A 185 10.53 -6.76 -2.10
C GLY A 185 9.16 -6.16 -1.73
N ASN A 186 8.48 -5.43 -2.61
CA ASN A 186 7.21 -4.71 -2.36
C ASN A 186 6.20 -4.87 -3.50
#